data_AF-A0A1B6KY28-F1
#
_entry.id   AF-A0A1B6KY28-F1
#
_cell.length_a   1.000
_cell.length_b   1.000
_cell.length_c   1.000
_cell.angle_alpha   90.00
_cell.angle_beta   90.00
_cell.angle_gamma   90.00
#
_symmetry.space_group_name_H-M   'P 1'
#
loop_
_entity.id
_entity.type
_entity.pdbx_description
1 polymer ?
#
loop_
_entity_poly.entity_id
_entity_poly.type
_entity_poly.pdbx_seq_one_letter_code
_entity_poly.pdbx_strand_id
1 'polypeptide(L)'
;KVFIVDIREREDYCEEAVPGSVNIPVSVVDLEADNTVGTAIPESPELSILFGNKGRIIVVGGGSNMADSAKFCKLLVQCGFPRVCCLHGGMAALKTTELLTPIMQ
;
A
#
# COMPACT_ATOMS: atom_id res chain seq x y z
N LYS A 1 -7.74 -10.89 -8.62
CA LYS A 1 -8.86 -10.29 -7.84
C LYS A 1 -8.36 -9.29 -6.78
N VAL A 2 -7.29 -9.60 -6.04
CA VAL A 2 -6.64 -8.73 -5.04
C VAL A 2 -5.41 -8.04 -5.63
N PHE A 3 -5.10 -6.82 -5.22
CA PHE A 3 -3.85 -6.09 -5.50
C PHE A 3 -3.31 -5.53 -4.18
N ILE A 4 -2.01 -5.73 -3.91
CA ILE A 4 -1.40 -5.34 -2.63
C ILE A 4 -0.59 -4.07 -2.82
N VAL A 5 -0.81 -3.10 -1.94
CA VAL A 5 0.03 -1.91 -1.80
C VAL A 5 0.77 -2.04 -0.48
N ASP A 6 2.10 -2.13 -0.56
CA ASP A 6 2.98 -2.14 0.60
C ASP A 6 3.39 -0.71 0.94
N ILE A 7 3.04 -0.23 2.13
CA ILE A 7 3.27 1.15 2.57
C ILE A 7 4.48 1.30 3.50
N ARG A 8 5.26 0.23 3.70
CA ARG A 8 6.52 0.30 4.44
C ARG A 8 7.58 1.07 3.65
N GLU A 9 8.67 1.39 4.34
CA GLU A 9 9.86 1.96 3.69
C GLU A 9 10.42 1.01 2.64
N ARG A 10 11.15 1.57 1.67
CA ARG A 10 11.65 0.84 0.51
C ARG A 10 12.58 -0.30 0.93
N GLU A 11 13.38 -0.09 1.95
CA GLU A 11 14.34 -1.06 2.46
C GLU A 11 13.62 -2.33 2.93
N ASP A 12 12.60 -2.18 3.79
CA ASP A 12 11.78 -3.28 4.30
C ASP A 12 11.04 -4.05 3.18
N TYR A 13 10.62 -3.32 2.14
CA TYR A 13 9.98 -3.91 0.97
C TYR A 13 10.95 -4.72 0.11
N CYS A 14 12.19 -4.25 -0.04
CA CYS A 14 13.22 -4.93 -0.83
C CYS A 14 13.69 -6.21 -0.15
N GLU A 15 13.82 -6.21 1.18
CA GLU A 15 14.17 -7.40 1.97
C GLU A 15 13.18 -8.54 1.74
N GLU A 16 11.89 -8.25 1.89
CA GLU A 16 10.82 -9.21 1.67
C GLU A 16 9.47 -8.53 1.40
N ALA A 17 8.77 -8.93 0.34
CA ALA A 17 7.42 -8.47 0.04
C ALA A 17 6.62 -9.54 -0.71
N VAL A 18 5.30 -9.32 -0.85
CA VAL A 18 4.46 -10.21 -1.65
C VAL A 18 4.76 -10.00 -3.14
N PRO A 19 5.07 -11.06 -3.92
CA PRO A 19 5.28 -10.95 -5.35
C PRO A 19 4.13 -10.23 -6.08
N GLY A 20 4.48 -9.24 -6.91
CA GLY A 20 3.52 -8.46 -7.67
C GLY A 20 2.74 -7.41 -6.86
N SER A 21 3.13 -7.16 -5.61
CA SER A 21 2.72 -5.96 -4.88
C SER A 21 3.46 -4.72 -5.42
N VAL A 22 3.03 -3.53 -4.97
CA VAL A 22 3.71 -2.26 -5.28
C VAL A 22 4.05 -1.54 -3.98
N ASN A 23 5.22 -0.93 -3.90
CA ASN A 23 5.64 -0.16 -2.74
C ASN A 23 5.30 1.32 -2.90
N ILE A 24 4.54 1.88 -1.97
CA ILE A 24 4.24 3.31 -1.86
C ILE A 24 4.47 3.71 -0.39
N PRO A 25 5.71 4.06 0.00
CA PRO A 25 6.03 4.34 1.39
C PRO A 25 5.13 5.42 1.98
N VAL A 26 4.64 5.20 3.19
CA VAL A 26 3.78 6.19 3.86
C VAL A 26 4.50 7.52 4.09
N SER A 27 5.83 7.50 4.22
CA SER A 27 6.69 8.68 4.43
C SER A 27 6.62 9.71 3.30
N VAL A 28 6.24 9.30 2.08
CA VAL A 28 6.08 10.20 0.94
C VAL A 28 4.63 10.63 0.71
N VAL A 29 3.69 10.20 1.56
CA VAL A 29 2.25 10.45 1.41
C VAL A 29 1.74 11.39 2.48
N ASP A 30 1.01 12.42 2.06
CA ASP A 30 0.28 13.31 2.98
C ASP A 30 -1.06 12.67 3.36
N LEU A 31 -1.07 11.98 4.51
CA LEU A 31 -2.24 11.29 5.05
C LEU A 31 -3.32 12.23 5.60
N GLU A 32 -3.02 13.51 5.81
CA GLU A 32 -3.92 14.50 6.40
C GLU A 32 -4.51 15.45 5.34
N ALA A 33 -4.18 15.24 4.06
CA ALA A 33 -4.67 16.05 2.95
C ALA A 33 -6.22 16.09 2.91
N ASP A 34 -6.78 17.27 3.10
CA ASP A 34 -8.21 17.57 3.00
C ASP A 34 -8.63 17.57 1.52
N ASN A 35 -9.00 16.39 1.02
CA ASN A 35 -9.83 16.18 -0.18
C ASN A 35 -9.30 16.65 -1.55
N THR A 36 -8.09 17.19 -1.69
CA THR A 36 -7.47 17.40 -3.01
C THR A 36 -6.86 16.11 -3.53
N VAL A 37 -7.72 15.31 -4.18
CA VAL A 37 -7.34 14.14 -4.98
C VAL A 37 -6.30 14.57 -6.02
N GLY A 38 -5.03 14.25 -5.79
CA GLY A 38 -3.91 14.56 -6.68
C GLY A 38 -2.68 15.17 -6.00
N THR A 39 -2.81 15.75 -4.79
CA THR A 39 -1.66 16.31 -4.06
C THR A 39 -1.16 15.40 -2.94
N ALA A 40 -2.00 14.48 -2.45
CA ALA A 40 -1.70 13.67 -1.28
C ALA A 40 -0.66 12.56 -1.54
N ILE A 41 -0.65 11.98 -2.74
CA ILE A 41 0.32 10.97 -3.16
C ILE A 41 1.13 11.55 -4.32
N PRO A 42 2.45 11.70 -4.19
CA PRO A 42 3.31 12.20 -5.26
C PRO A 42 3.18 11.36 -6.54
N GLU A 43 3.29 12.01 -7.70
CA GLU A 43 3.28 11.31 -8.98
C GLU A 43 4.47 10.36 -9.09
N SER A 44 4.19 9.09 -9.41
CA SER A 44 5.21 8.07 -9.61
C SER A 44 4.72 6.94 -10.53
N PRO A 45 5.63 6.09 -11.06
CA PRO A 45 5.24 4.87 -11.79
C PRO A 45 4.34 3.94 -10.96
N GLU A 46 4.62 3.82 -9.66
CA GLU A 46 3.85 3.02 -8.70
C GLU A 46 2.42 3.54 -8.55
N LEU A 47 2.24 4.87 -8.56
CA LEU A 47 0.92 5.48 -8.57
C LEU A 47 0.14 5.11 -9.84
N SER A 48 0.79 5.12 -11.00
CA SER A 48 0.16 4.70 -12.27
C SER A 48 -0.29 3.24 -12.23
N ILE A 49 0.52 2.36 -11.63
CA ILE A 49 0.17 0.96 -11.40
C ILE A 49 -1.04 0.86 -10.47
N LEU A 50 -1.05 1.58 -9.35
CA LEU A 50 -2.18 1.60 -8.40
C LEU A 50 -3.48 2.04 -9.10
N PHE A 51 -3.47 3.15 -9.84
CA PHE A 51 -4.66 3.63 -10.58
C PHE A 51 -5.10 2.66 -11.67
N GLY A 52 -4.17 1.97 -12.34
CA GLY A 52 -4.49 0.88 -13.28
C GLY A 52 -5.23 -0.30 -12.62
N ASN A 53 -5.18 -0.40 -11.28
CA ASN A 53 -5.83 -1.46 -10.51
C ASN A 53 -7.13 -1.03 -9.80
N LYS A 54 -7.71 0.16 -10.10
CA LYS A 54 -8.88 0.77 -9.42
C LYS A 54 -10.16 -0.09 -9.33
N GLY A 55 -10.29 -1.16 -10.13
CA GLY A 55 -11.40 -2.12 -10.06
C GLY A 55 -11.18 -3.37 -9.19
N ARG A 56 -9.94 -3.59 -8.72
CA ARG A 56 -9.57 -4.74 -7.87
C ARG A 56 -9.81 -4.43 -6.40
N ILE A 57 -9.72 -5.46 -5.57
CA ILE A 57 -9.65 -5.28 -4.11
C ILE A 57 -8.24 -4.84 -3.77
N ILE A 58 -8.07 -3.60 -3.30
CA ILE A 58 -6.79 -3.06 -2.85
C ILE A 58 -6.59 -3.46 -1.39
N VAL A 59 -5.53 -4.21 -1.11
CA VAL A 59 -5.12 -4.58 0.25
C VAL A 59 -3.90 -3.76 0.62
N VAL A 60 -4.01 -2.94 1.66
CA VAL A 60 -2.91 -2.16 2.20
C VAL A 60 -2.15 -3.00 3.23
N GLY A 61 -0.87 -3.25 2.96
CA GLY A 61 0.06 -3.91 3.88
C GLY A 61 1.06 -2.90 4.43
N GLY A 62 1.05 -2.67 5.74
CA GLY A 62 1.99 -1.78 6.40
C GLY A 62 2.83 -2.49 7.46
N GLY A 63 3.42 -1.69 8.35
CA GLY A 63 4.05 -2.20 9.58
C GLY A 63 3.02 -2.74 10.59
N SER A 64 3.49 -3.08 11.79
CA SER A 64 2.64 -3.57 12.89
C SER A 64 1.72 -2.48 13.46
N ASN A 65 2.05 -1.20 13.27
CA ASN A 65 1.17 -0.08 13.59
C ASN A 65 0.08 0.09 12.52
N MET A 66 -1.16 -0.22 12.89
CA MET A 66 -2.30 -0.19 11.98
C MET A 66 -2.83 1.22 11.68
N ALA A 67 -2.39 2.25 12.42
CA ALA A 67 -2.89 3.62 12.24
C ALA A 67 -2.63 4.16 10.82
N ASP A 68 -1.41 3.98 10.33
CA ASP A 68 -1.00 4.44 8.99
C ASP A 68 -1.74 3.66 7.90
N SER A 69 -1.89 2.35 8.07
CA SER A 69 -2.65 1.50 7.15
C SER A 69 -4.12 1.96 7.05
N ALA A 70 -4.74 2.30 8.18
CA ALA A 70 -6.12 2.79 8.22
C ALA A 70 -6.27 4.17 7.56
N LYS A 71 -5.35 5.10 7.84
CA LYS A 71 -5.33 6.43 7.20
C LYS A 71 -5.11 6.32 5.70
N PHE A 72 -4.18 5.47 5.26
CA PHE A 72 -3.93 5.22 3.85
C PHE A 72 -5.15 4.60 3.17
N CYS A 73 -5.86 3.66 3.82
CA CYS A 73 -7.12 3.13 3.31
C CYS A 73 -8.17 4.24 3.11
N LYS A 74 -8.31 5.14 4.09
CA LYS A 74 -9.22 6.29 3.99
C LYS A 74 -8.86 7.19 2.81
N LEU A 75 -7.57 7.48 2.63
CA LEU A 75 -7.08 8.26 1.49
C LEU A 75 -7.43 7.60 0.15
N LEU A 76 -7.21 6.29 0.01
CA LEU A 76 -7.59 5.56 -1.21
C LEU A 76 -9.10 5.63 -1.49
N VAL A 77 -9.93 5.53 -0.45
CA VAL A 77 -11.39 5.71 -0.61
C VAL A 77 -11.72 7.11 -1.11
N GLN A 78 -11.06 8.16 -0.58
CA GLN A 78 -11.21 9.55 -1.07
C GLN A 78 -10.73 9.71 -2.52
N CYS A 79 -9.70 8.98 -2.95
CA CYS A 79 -9.25 8.92 -4.35
C CYS A 79 -10.19 8.09 -5.26
N GLY A 80 -11.30 7.58 -4.71
CA GLY A 80 -12.33 6.86 -5.45
C GLY A 80 -12.02 5.39 -5.68
N PHE A 81 -11.16 4.77 -4.86
CA PHE A 81 -11.00 3.31 -4.84
C PHE A 81 -12.11 2.71 -3.95
N PRO A 82 -13.14 2.06 -4.52
CA PRO A 82 -14.32 1.65 -3.75
C PRO A 82 -14.12 0.36 -2.94
N ARG A 83 -13.00 -0.35 -3.13
CA ARG A 83 -12.74 -1.68 -2.57
C ARG A 83 -11.36 -1.72 -1.93
N VAL A 84 -11.29 -1.25 -0.70
CA VAL A 84 -10.03 -1.12 0.05
C VAL A 84 -10.15 -1.80 1.41
N CYS A 85 -9.13 -2.54 1.82
CA CYS A 85 -8.98 -3.04 3.18
C CYS A 85 -7.50 -3.04 3.60
N CYS A 86 -7.24 -3.19 4.90
CA CYS A 86 -5.89 -3.35 5.44
C CYS A 86 -5.66 -4.78 5.93
N LEU A 87 -4.41 -5.23 5.86
CA LEU A 87 -3.98 -6.53 6.36
C LEU A 87 -3.74 -6.44 7.88
N HIS A 88 -4.52 -7.17 8.67
CA HIS A 88 -4.35 -7.22 10.12
C HIS A 88 -2.97 -7.76 10.51
N GLY A 89 -2.25 -7.04 11.37
CA GLY A 89 -0.87 -7.37 11.75
C GLY A 89 0.18 -6.94 10.70
N GLY A 90 -0.25 -6.27 9.62
CA GLY A 90 0.64 -5.79 8.57
C GLY A 90 1.38 -6.91 7.84
N MET A 91 2.51 -6.57 7.23
CA MET A 91 3.34 -7.53 6.49
C MET A 91 4.00 -8.58 7.41
N ALA A 92 4.17 -8.26 8.69
CA ALA A 92 4.69 -9.20 9.70
C ALA A 92 3.78 -10.44 9.85
N ALA A 93 2.47 -10.30 9.63
CA ALA A 93 1.53 -11.42 9.66
C ALA A 93 1.78 -12.47 8.57
N LEU A 94 2.54 -12.12 7.53
CA LEU A 94 2.85 -13.02 6.41
C LEU A 94 4.21 -13.71 6.52
N LYS A 95 5.07 -13.35 7.48
CA LYS A 95 6.42 -13.90 7.61
C LYS A 95 6.46 -15.42 7.75
N THR A 96 5.44 -16.02 8.35
CA THR A 96 5.34 -17.49 8.53
C THR A 96 4.58 -18.19 7.41
N THR A 97 4.12 -17.47 6.39
CA THR A 97 3.19 -17.98 5.37
C THR A 97 3.86 -18.34 4.04
N GLU A 98 5.18 -18.15 3.92
CA GLU A 98 5.96 -18.33 2.67
C GLU A 98 5.46 -17.47 1.49
N LEU A 99 4.61 -16.47 1.74
CA LEU A 99 4.09 -15.55 0.73
C LEU A 99 5.03 -14.37 0.43
N LEU A 100 6.08 -14.20 1.24
CA LEU A 100 7.05 -13.11 1.09
C LEU A 100 8.31 -13.61 0.39
N THR A 101 8.82 -12.81 -0.53
CA THR A 101 10.07 -13.08 -1.25
C THR A 101 10.91 -11.81 -1.34
N PRO A 102 12.25 -11.91 -1.39
CA PRO A 102 13.10 -10.76 -1.71
C PRO A 102 12.73 -10.15 -3.06
N ILE A 103 12.66 -8.83 -3.14
CA ILE A 103 12.41 -8.12 -4.39
C ILE A 103 13.75 -7.71 -4.97
N MET A 104 14.23 -8.44 -5.98
CA MET A 104 15.39 -8.01 -6.78
C MET A 104 14.99 -6.85 -7.69
N GLN A 105 15.71 -5.74 -7.60
CA GLN A 105 15.63 -4.62 -8.55
C GLN A 105 16.66 -4.79 -9.67
#